data_AF-A0A1F6G4V8-F1
#
_entry.id   AF-A0A1F6G4V8-F1
#
_cell.length_a   1.000
_cell.length_b   1.000
_cell.length_c   1.000
_cell.angle_alpha   90.00
_cell.angle_beta   90.00
_cell.angle_gamma   90.00
#
_symmetry.space_group_name_H-M   'P 1'
#
loop_
_entity.id
_entity.type
_entity.pdbx_description
1 polymer ?
#
loop_
_entity_poly.entity_id
_entity_poly.type
_entity_poly.pdbx_seq_one_letter_code
_entity_poly.pdbx_strand_id
1 'polypeptide(L)' 'MCQAIPGEVLAITPNSQPLVGRVDFRGMVREICLDCVPDVAIGEFVIVHAGFAISKMDKEEAKKTLELFDILDSAS' A
#
# COMPACT_ATOMS: atom_id res chain seq x y z
N MET A 1 3.15 23.18 1.32
CA MET A 1 4.06 22.24 0.64
C MET A 1 4.00 20.92 1.40
N CYS A 2 3.22 19.94 0.92
CA CYS A 2 3.04 18.67 1.61
C CYS A 2 4.10 17.69 1.13
N GLN A 3 5.09 17.40 1.97
CA GLN A 3 6.07 16.35 1.71
C GLN A 3 5.35 15.00 1.81
N ALA A 4 5.40 14.22 0.74
CA ALA A 4 4.96 12.83 0.76
C ALA A 4 5.97 12.04 1.61
N ILE A 5 5.55 11.58 2.78
CA ILE A 5 6.40 10.82 3.70
C ILE A 5 5.99 9.35 3.61
N PRO A 6 6.94 8.42 3.42
CA PRO A 6 6.65 7.00 3.51
C PRO A 6 6.37 6.63 4.98
N GLY A 7 5.32 5.84 5.20
CA GLY A 7 4.99 5.31 6.52
C GLY A 7 4.73 3.81 6.48
N GLU A 8 5.07 3.13 7.56
CA GLU A 8 4.89 1.68 7.71
C GLU A 8 3.48 1.37 8.20
N VAL A 9 2.77 0.47 7.53
CA VAL A 9 1.44 0.04 7.96
C VAL A 9 1.57 -0.89 9.16
N LEU A 10 1.11 -0.45 10.33
CA LEU A 10 1.15 -1.24 11.57
C LEU A 10 -0.12 -2.06 11.79
N ALA A 11 -1.26 -1.57 11.30
CA ALA A 11 -2.54 -2.24 11.45
C ALA A 11 -3.52 -1.80 10.36
N ILE A 12 -4.46 -2.67 10.03
CA ILE A 12 -5.54 -2.41 9.08
C ILE A 12 -6.86 -2.74 9.79
N THR A 13 -7.85 -1.87 9.69
CA THR A 13 -9.17 -2.08 10.27
C THR A 13 -10.08 -2.75 9.25
N PRO A 14 -10.31 -4.07 9.34
CA PRO A 14 -11.21 -4.76 8.43
C PRO A 14 -12.65 -4.26 8.61
N ASN A 15 -13.43 -4.28 7.53
CA ASN A 15 -14.84 -3.88 7.47
C ASN A 15 -15.14 -2.40 7.78
N SER A 16 -14.12 -1.52 7.79
CA SER A 16 -14.34 -0.07 7.80
C SER A 16 -14.60 0.45 6.37
N GLN A 17 -15.52 1.40 6.22
CA GLN A 17 -15.79 2.11 4.98
C GLN A 17 -15.72 3.63 5.26
N PRO A 18 -14.66 4.33 4.82
CA PRO A 18 -13.55 3.84 3.99
C PRO A 18 -12.60 2.89 4.73
N LEU A 19 -11.80 2.13 3.98
CA LEU A 19 -10.74 1.29 4.55
C LEU A 19 -9.71 2.17 5.26
N VAL A 20 -9.48 1.93 6.55
CA VAL A 20 -8.53 2.70 7.36
C VAL A 20 -7.47 1.79 7.96
N GLY A 21 -6.27 2.32 8.14
CA GLY A 21 -5.18 1.65 8.84
C GLY A 21 -4.32 2.61 9.65
N ARG A 22 -3.57 2.05 10.59
CA ARG A 22 -2.60 2.81 11.40
C ARG A 22 -1.25 2.73 10.73
N VAL A 23 -0.67 3.88 10.44
CA VAL A 23 0.61 4.02 9.75
C VAL A 23 1.59 4.77 10.63
N ASP A 24 2.79 4.21 10.81
CA ASP A 24 3.88 4.86 11.54
C ASP A 24 4.75 5.72 10.61
N PHE A 25 4.94 6.97 11.01
CA PHE A 25 5.85 7.90 10.36
C PHE A 25 7.02 8.21 11.31
N ARG A 26 7.98 7.29 11.42
CA ARG A 26 9.19 7.43 12.26
C ARG A 26 8.85 7.71 13.73
N GLY A 27 7.94 6.91 14.31
CA GLY A 27 7.49 7.01 15.70
C GLY A 27 6.21 7.84 15.90
N MET A 28 5.61 8.35 14.82
CA MET A 28 4.31 9.02 14.87
C MET A 28 3.25 8.18 14.16
N VAL A 29 2.41 7.51 14.95
CA VAL A 29 1.32 6.69 14.42
C VAL A 29 0.10 7.55 14.10
N ARG A 30 -0.39 7.48 12.86
CA ARG A 30 -1.60 8.17 12.42
C ARG A 30 -2.56 7.21 11.72
N GLU A 31 -3.85 7.52 11.79
CA GLU A 31 -4.87 6.82 11.01
C GLU A 31 -4.92 7.40 9.60
N ILE A 32 -4.76 6.53 8.61
CA ILE A 32 -4.67 6.86 7.19
C ILE A 32 -5.73 6.07 6.43
N CYS A 33 -6.36 6.73 5.46
CA CYS A 33 -7.27 6.08 4.53
C CYS A 33 -6.46 5.24 3.53
N LEU A 34 -6.72 3.94 3.48
CA LEU A 34 -6.04 2.95 2.64
C LEU A 34 -6.89 2.53 1.42
N ASP A 35 -8.02 3.20 1.18
CA ASP A 35 -8.99 2.84 0.13
C ASP A 35 -8.37 2.82 -1.29
N CYS A 36 -7.35 3.65 -1.55
CA CYS A 36 -6.63 3.65 -2.82
C CYS A 36 -5.58 2.52 -2.94
N VAL A 37 -5.28 1.82 -1.84
CA VAL A 37 -4.31 0.71 -1.76
C VAL A 37 -4.91 -0.46 -0.96
N PRO A 38 -6.05 -1.04 -1.39
CA PRO A 38 -6.79 -2.03 -0.61
C PRO A 38 -6.04 -3.36 -0.41
N ASP A 39 -4.99 -3.59 -1.20
CA ASP A 39 -4.15 -4.79 -1.20
C ASP A 39 -2.91 -4.64 -0.27
N VAL A 40 -2.77 -3.50 0.42
CA VAL A 40 -1.64 -3.27 1.32
C VAL A 40 -1.70 -4.21 2.54
N ALA A 41 -0.54 -4.72 2.97
CA ALA A 41 -0.41 -5.56 4.15
C ALA A 41 0.27 -4.83 5.30
N ILE A 42 0.12 -5.37 6.51
CA ILE A 42 0.87 -4.92 7.69
C ILE A 42 2.37 -5.19 7.45
N GLY A 43 3.22 -4.20 7.73
CA GLY A 43 4.66 -4.22 7.48
C GLY A 43 5.07 -3.65 6.11
N GLU A 44 4.12 -3.36 5.23
CA GLU A 44 4.38 -2.66 3.96
C GLU A 44 4.46 -1.14 4.18
N PHE A 45 5.14 -0.45 3.26
CA PHE A 45 5.24 1.00 3.29
C PHE A 45 4.27 1.62 2.29
N VAL A 46 3.62 2.70 2.70
CA VAL A 46 2.73 3.49 1.84
C VAL A 46 3.19 4.93 1.75
N ILE A 47 3.00 5.53 0.59
CA ILE A 47 3.17 6.96 0.38
C ILE A 47 1.86 7.65 0.72
N VAL A 48 1.91 8.59 1.66
CA VAL A 48 0.73 9.30 2.14
C VAL A 48 0.75 10.76 1.70
N HIS A 49 -0.38 11.24 1.20
CA HIS A 49 -0.63 12.63 0.87
C HIS A 49 -1.97 13.07 1.45
N ALA A 50 -1.98 14.17 2.22
CA ALA A 50 -3.19 14.74 2.81
C ALA A 50 -4.07 13.77 3.64
N GLY A 51 -3.48 12.71 4.23
CA GLY A 51 -4.20 11.71 5.03
C GLY A 51 -4.69 10.48 4.24
N PHE A 52 -4.35 10.40 2.95
CA PHE A 52 -4.68 9.29 2.08
C PHE A 52 -3.41 8.58 1.63
N ALA A 53 -3.39 7.26 1.71
CA ALA A 53 -2.36 6.47 1.07
C ALA A 53 -2.63 6.48 -0.44
N ILE A 54 -1.72 7.06 -1.22
CA ILE A 54 -1.88 7.23 -2.67
C ILE A 54 -1.17 6.15 -3.47
N SER A 55 -0.19 5.48 -2.88
CA SER A 55 0.56 4.39 -3.52
C SER A 55 1.21 3.51 -2.47
N LYS A 56 1.22 2.20 -2.71
CA LYS A 56 2.02 1.23 -1.96
C LYS A 56 3.44 1.22 -2.49
N MET A 57 4.41 1.03 -1.61
CA MET A 57 5.81 0.86 -1.96
C MET A 57 6.07 -0.65 -2.03
N ASP A 58 5.84 -1.20 -3.21
CA ASP A 58 5.68 -2.63 -3.40
C ASP A 58 7.01 -3.34 -3.72
N LYS A 59 7.24 -4.50 -3.11
CA LYS A 59 8.30 -5.46 -3.50
C LYS A 59 7.79 -6.62 -4.38
N GLU A 60 6.48 -6.80 -4.49
CA GLU A 60 5.78 -7.98 -5.05
C GLU A 60 5.13 -7.72 -6.44
N GLU A 61 5.10 -6.48 -6.94
CA GLU A 61 4.72 -6.17 -8.33
C GLU A 61 5.70 -6.76 -9.38
N ALA A 62 6.85 -7.27 -8.92
CA ALA A 62 7.74 -8.09 -9.73
C ALA A 62 7.18 -9.50 -10.00
N LYS A 63 6.41 -10.09 -9.07
CA LYS A 63 5.93 -11.48 -9.19
C LYS A 63 4.70 -11.62 -10.08
N LYS A 64 3.70 -10.75 -9.94
CA LYS A 64 2.49 -10.81 -10.79
C LYS A 64 2.80 -10.50 -12.26
N THR A 65 3.82 -9.67 -12.52
CA THR A 65 4.30 -9.42 -13.89
C THR A 65 5.01 -10.64 -14.48
N LEU A 66 5.84 -11.35 -13.71
CA LEU A 66 6.50 -12.59 -14.16
C LEU A 66 5.48 -13.69 -14.51
N GLU A 67 4.41 -13.85 -13.72
CA GLU A 67 3.36 -14.84 -14.01
C GLU A 67 2.54 -14.49 -15.26
N LEU A 68 2.30 -13.20 -15.53
CA LEU A 68 1.59 -12.78 -16.76
C LEU A 68 2.44 -12.92 -18.02
N PHE A 69 3.77 -12.80 -17.93
CA PHE A 69 4.66 -12.96 -19.09
C PHE A 69 4.88 -14.43 -19.48
N ASP A 70 4.94 -15.37 -18.54
CA ASP A 70 5.09 -16.81 -18.82
C ASP A 70 3.89 -17.39 -19.60
N ILE A 71 2.69 -16.84 -19.34
CA ILE A 71 1.45 -17.21 -20.04
C ILE A 71 1.42 -16.72 -21.50
N LEU A 72 2.15 -15.63 -21.83
CA LEU A 72 2.17 -15.06 -23.18
C LEU A 72 3.26 -15.66 -24.09
N ASP A 73 4.35 -16.22 -23.55
CA ASP A 73 5.39 -16.91 -24.34
C ASP A 73 4.96 -18.32 -24.78
N SER A 74 4.09 -18.99 -24.02
CA SER A 74 3.61 -20.35 -24.33
C SER A 74 2.41 -20.40 -25.29
N ALA A 75 1.96 -19.26 -25.83
CA ALA A 75 0.86 -19.19 -26.78
C ALA A 75 1.21 -18.39 -28.05
N SER A 76 2.07 -18.99 -28.89
CA SER A 76 2.26 -18.78 -30.36
C SER A 76 3.47 -18.00 -30.82
#